data_AF-A0A7Y6X7E1-F1
#
_entry.id   AF-A0A7Y6X7E1-F1
#
_cell.length_a   1.000
_cell.length_b   1.000
_cell.length_c   1.000
_cell.angle_alpha   90.00
_cell.angle_beta   90.00
_cell.angle_gamma   90.00
#
_symmetry.space_group_name_H-M   'P 1'
#
loop_
_entity.id
_entity.type
_entity.pdbx_description
1 polymer ?
#
loop_
_entity_poly.entity_id
_entity_poly.type
_entity_poly.pdbx_seq_one_letter_code
_entity_poly.pdbx_strand_id
1 'polypeptide(L)'
;MVLAATFEASRAPLHLADEQAGIRLTDSHVGVPGQSSVRFTHELALFKPLVDVIINGSAYAPGGRPAERVSVEVRVGDVQKSLWALGHRVWAAGSLTRPLPFTKMPLLWERAMTSAGSKRGGHCFQRTLIRSTTRWRLPTNRAEPSSVASLFGS
;
A
#
# COMPACT_ATOMS: atom_id res chain seq x y z
N MET A 1 7.34 -24.73 4.75
CA MET A 1 6.44 -24.33 5.85
C MET A 1 6.05 -22.88 5.64
N VAL A 2 4.77 -22.54 5.72
CA VAL A 2 4.25 -21.16 5.61
C VAL A 2 3.75 -20.74 6.99
N LEU A 3 4.05 -19.52 7.43
CA LEU A 3 3.56 -18.95 8.69
C LEU A 3 2.83 -17.64 8.36
N ALA A 4 1.63 -17.49 8.91
CA ALA A 4 0.81 -16.29 8.79
C ALA A 4 0.37 -15.82 10.19
N ALA A 5 0.27 -14.51 10.37
CA ALA A 5 -0.19 -13.90 11.60
C ALA A 5 -0.96 -12.62 11.30
N THR A 6 -2.03 -12.40 12.04
CA THR A 6 -2.90 -11.21 11.99
C THR A 6 -2.64 -10.36 13.21
N PHE A 7 -2.46 -9.05 12.99
CA PHE A 7 -2.20 -8.07 14.04
C PHE A 7 -3.23 -6.95 13.99
N GLU A 8 -3.58 -6.44 15.16
CA GLU A 8 -4.37 -5.22 15.30
C GLU A 8 -3.45 -4.01 15.47
N ALA A 9 -3.71 -2.98 14.65
CA ALA A 9 -2.92 -1.76 14.58
C ALA A 9 -3.80 -0.55 14.89
N SER A 10 -4.28 -0.43 16.13
CA SER A 10 -4.98 0.79 16.58
C SER A 10 -3.98 1.87 17.01
N ARG A 11 -2.88 1.46 17.68
CA ARG A 11 -1.68 2.25 18.04
C ARG A 11 -0.48 1.30 18.16
N ALA A 12 0.74 1.82 18.21
CA ALA A 12 1.92 1.02 18.53
C ALA A 12 1.99 0.72 20.05
N PRO A 13 2.48 -0.45 20.48
CA PRO A 13 2.99 -1.57 19.67
C PRO A 13 1.86 -2.37 19.00
N LEU A 14 2.19 -3.15 17.95
CA LEU A 14 1.23 -4.06 17.31
C LEU A 14 0.90 -5.22 18.25
N HIS A 15 -0.38 -5.57 18.35
CA HIS A 15 -0.84 -6.70 19.14
C HIS A 15 -1.30 -7.83 18.23
N LEU A 16 -1.04 -9.08 18.62
CA LEU A 16 -1.58 -10.23 17.91
C LEU A 16 -3.12 -10.20 18.06
N ALA A 17 -3.84 -10.36 16.95
CA ALA A 17 -5.29 -10.39 16.98
C ALA A 17 -5.80 -11.66 17.69
N ASP A 18 -6.89 -11.55 18.45
CA ASP A 18 -7.54 -12.72 19.05
C ASP A 18 -8.01 -13.70 17.96
N GLU A 19 -8.51 -13.16 16.85
CA GLU A 19 -8.89 -13.93 15.66
C GLU A 19 -7.80 -13.88 14.60
N GLN A 20 -7.19 -15.02 14.32
CA GLN A 20 -6.19 -15.16 13.27
C GLN A 20 -6.86 -15.47 11.92
N ALA A 21 -6.59 -14.66 10.91
CA ALA A 21 -7.00 -15.00 9.56
C ALA A 21 -6.31 -16.29 9.10
N GLY A 22 -7.09 -17.21 8.51
CA GLY A 22 -6.54 -18.43 7.91
C GLY A 22 -5.57 -18.14 6.76
N ILE A 23 -4.67 -19.08 6.50
CA ILE A 23 -3.71 -18.99 5.39
C ILE A 23 -4.47 -18.87 4.07
N ARG A 24 -4.15 -17.83 3.29
CA ARG A 24 -4.82 -17.56 2.01
C ARG A 24 -4.16 -18.35 0.90
N LEU A 25 -4.89 -19.33 0.38
CA LEU A 25 -4.43 -20.17 -0.74
C LEU A 25 -4.64 -19.51 -2.10
N THR A 26 -5.58 -18.56 -2.18
CA THR A 26 -5.92 -17.83 -3.41
C THR A 26 -6.04 -16.34 -3.14
N ASP A 27 -5.84 -15.54 -4.18
CA ASP A 27 -6.12 -14.11 -4.13
C ASP A 27 -7.61 -13.89 -3.88
N SER A 28 -7.91 -12.83 -3.14
CA SER A 28 -9.26 -12.30 -2.97
C SER A 28 -9.33 -10.93 -3.60
N HIS A 29 -10.49 -10.61 -4.15
CA HIS A 29 -10.71 -9.37 -4.90
C HIS A 29 -11.86 -8.57 -4.29
N VAL A 30 -11.88 -7.27 -4.56
CA VAL A 30 -12.98 -6.39 -4.15
C VAL A 30 -14.26 -6.72 -4.92
N GLY A 31 -14.13 -7.18 -6.17
CA GLY A 31 -15.22 -7.65 -7.00
C GLY A 31 -14.80 -8.86 -7.83
N VAL A 32 -15.05 -8.82 -9.14
CA VAL A 32 -14.74 -9.93 -10.05
C VAL A 32 -13.20 -10.08 -10.20
N PRO A 33 -12.64 -11.29 -10.02
CA PRO A 33 -11.23 -11.57 -10.26
C PRO A 33 -10.79 -11.16 -11.68
N GLY A 34 -9.58 -10.60 -11.80
CA GLY A 34 -9.04 -10.11 -13.08
C GLY A 34 -9.65 -8.80 -13.59
N GLN A 35 -10.76 -8.33 -12.99
CA GLN A 35 -11.42 -7.06 -13.35
C GLN A 35 -11.46 -6.06 -12.18
N SER A 36 -11.01 -6.48 -10.99
CA SER A 36 -11.04 -5.64 -9.80
C SER A 36 -9.78 -5.74 -8.95
N SER A 37 -9.59 -4.73 -8.10
CA SER A 37 -8.49 -4.64 -7.13
C SER A 37 -8.38 -5.91 -6.30
N VAL A 38 -7.15 -6.38 -6.14
CA VAL A 38 -6.82 -7.42 -5.16
C VAL A 38 -7.03 -6.84 -3.76
N ARG A 39 -7.87 -7.52 -2.97
CA ARG A 39 -8.10 -7.19 -1.56
C ARG A 39 -7.05 -7.84 -0.69
N PHE A 40 -6.77 -9.13 -0.90
CA PHE A 40 -5.68 -9.85 -0.25
C PHE A 40 -5.03 -10.79 -1.25
N THR A 41 -3.70 -10.81 -1.31
CA THR A 41 -2.94 -11.76 -2.11
C THR A 41 -2.81 -13.10 -1.36
N HIS A 42 -2.67 -14.18 -2.11
CA HIS A 42 -2.35 -15.49 -1.58
C HIS A 42 -0.96 -15.50 -0.92
N GLU A 43 -0.79 -16.39 0.05
CA GLU A 43 0.43 -16.48 0.87
C GLU A 43 1.36 -17.59 0.37
N LEU A 44 0.97 -18.33 -0.66
CA LEU A 44 1.69 -19.49 -1.22
C LEU A 44 2.84 -19.15 -2.17
N ALA A 45 3.40 -17.95 -2.10
CA ALA A 45 4.52 -17.59 -2.98
C ALA A 45 5.76 -18.41 -2.61
N LEU A 46 6.21 -19.27 -3.53
CA LEU A 46 7.36 -20.17 -3.32
C LEU A 46 8.66 -19.42 -3.00
N PHE A 47 8.83 -18.21 -3.57
CA PHE A 47 9.98 -17.37 -3.30
C PHE A 47 9.60 -15.89 -3.46
N LYS A 48 9.76 -15.13 -2.38
CA LYS A 48 9.70 -13.66 -2.40
C LYS A 48 11.03 -13.13 -1.85
N PRO A 49 11.95 -12.64 -2.71
CA PRO A 49 13.24 -12.12 -2.23
C PRO A 49 13.08 -10.88 -1.34
N LEU A 50 11.92 -10.23 -1.40
CA LEU A 50 11.57 -9.01 -0.67
C LEU A 50 10.13 -9.06 -0.15
N VAL A 51 9.77 -8.09 0.69
CA VAL A 51 8.43 -7.93 1.25
C VAL A 51 7.55 -7.13 0.31
N ASP A 52 6.33 -7.62 0.07
CA ASP A 52 5.26 -6.85 -0.55
C ASP A 52 4.35 -6.27 0.53
N VAL A 53 4.00 -4.99 0.41
CA VAL A 53 3.05 -4.32 1.30
C VAL A 53 1.84 -3.91 0.49
N ILE A 54 0.68 -4.46 0.84
CA ILE A 54 -0.61 -4.14 0.21
C ILE A 54 -1.43 -3.34 1.21
N ILE A 55 -1.94 -2.18 0.77
CA ILE A 55 -2.71 -1.26 1.60
C ILE A 55 -4.10 -1.14 1.02
N ASN A 56 -5.12 -1.51 1.79
CA ASN A 56 -6.51 -1.28 1.47
C ASN A 56 -7.01 -0.09 2.29
N GLY A 57 -7.46 0.98 1.63
CA GLY A 57 -7.86 2.19 2.34
C GLY A 57 -8.65 3.18 1.51
N SER A 58 -8.96 4.31 2.12
CA SER A 58 -9.61 5.45 1.48
C SER A 58 -8.92 6.73 1.91
N ALA A 59 -8.78 7.68 0.99
CA ALA A 59 -8.41 9.05 1.31
C ALA A 59 -9.63 9.79 1.87
N TYR A 60 -9.44 10.55 2.94
CA TYR A 60 -10.48 11.38 3.55
C TYR A 60 -10.11 12.85 3.42
N ALA A 61 -11.07 13.67 3.00
CA ALA A 61 -10.84 15.10 2.87
C ALA A 61 -10.67 15.75 4.25
N PRO A 62 -9.73 16.71 4.38
CA PRO A 62 -9.39 17.30 5.67
C PRO A 62 -10.58 18.02 6.29
N GLY A 63 -10.83 17.75 7.57
CA GLY A 63 -11.96 18.32 8.32
C GLY A 63 -13.34 17.93 7.78
N GLY A 64 -13.43 16.86 6.98
CA GLY A 64 -14.70 16.40 6.38
C GLY A 64 -15.25 17.33 5.29
N ARG A 65 -14.50 18.36 4.90
CA ARG A 65 -14.93 19.33 3.88
C ARG A 65 -14.56 18.80 2.49
N PRO A 66 -15.47 18.89 1.48
CA PRO A 66 -15.17 18.41 0.14
C PRO A 66 -13.89 19.04 -0.42
N ALA A 67 -12.97 18.21 -0.90
CA ALA A 67 -11.71 18.63 -1.50
C ALA A 67 -11.55 18.01 -2.89
N GLU A 68 -10.98 18.77 -3.81
CA GLU A 68 -10.65 18.32 -5.17
C GLU A 68 -9.48 17.32 -5.20
N ARG A 69 -8.58 17.44 -4.22
CA ARG A 69 -7.37 16.63 -4.08
C ARG A 69 -7.03 16.43 -2.61
N VAL A 70 -6.55 15.25 -2.27
CA VAL A 70 -6.07 14.89 -0.94
C VAL A 70 -4.72 14.19 -1.08
N SER A 71 -3.72 14.64 -0.32
CA SER A 71 -2.43 13.94 -0.25
C SER A 71 -2.59 12.75 0.69
N VAL A 72 -2.09 11.59 0.28
CA VAL A 72 -2.03 10.39 1.10
C VAL A 72 -0.59 9.95 1.20
N GLU A 73 -0.16 9.61 2.40
CA GLU A 73 1.16 9.07 2.66
C GLU A 73 1.05 7.81 3.50
N VAL A 74 1.86 6.81 3.16
CA VAL A 74 2.06 5.62 3.98
C VAL A 74 3.54 5.44 4.24
N ARG A 75 3.86 5.13 5.50
CA ARG A 75 5.21 4.82 5.96
C ARG A 75 5.23 3.44 6.60
N VAL A 76 6.15 2.58 6.16
CA VAL A 76 6.41 1.26 6.73
C VAL A 76 7.91 1.15 6.97
N GLY A 77 8.31 1.15 8.25
CA GLY A 77 9.70 1.38 8.63
C GLY A 77 10.19 2.70 8.03
N ASP A 78 11.23 2.61 7.24
CA ASP A 78 11.94 3.68 6.55
C ASP A 78 11.54 3.81 5.07
N VAL A 79 10.56 3.03 4.61
CA VAL A 79 9.91 3.24 3.32
C VAL A 79 8.73 4.19 3.49
N GLN A 80 8.77 5.30 2.75
CA GLN A 80 7.66 6.25 2.64
C GLN A 80 7.19 6.31 1.18
N LYS A 81 5.87 6.24 0.98
CA LYS A 81 5.23 6.42 -0.34
C LYS A 81 4.08 7.41 -0.20
N SER A 82 4.06 8.41 -1.06
CA SER A 82 3.01 9.42 -1.13
C SER A 82 2.33 9.42 -2.50
N LEU A 83 1.05 9.77 -2.51
CA LEU A 83 0.23 9.90 -3.71
C LEU A 83 -0.82 11.00 -3.53
N TRP A 84 -1.40 11.45 -4.63
CA TRP A 84 -2.57 12.33 -4.63
C TRP A 84 -3.83 11.54 -4.99
N ALA A 85 -4.80 11.54 -4.08
CA ALA A 85 -6.17 11.15 -4.38
C ALA A 85 -6.88 12.34 -5.02
N LEU A 86 -7.35 12.17 -6.25
CA LEU A 86 -8.07 13.21 -6.98
C LEU A 86 -9.54 12.85 -7.11
N GLY A 87 -10.36 13.90 -7.12
CA GLY A 87 -11.76 13.81 -7.47
C GLY A 87 -11.99 13.29 -8.89
N HIS A 88 -13.21 12.82 -9.14
CA HIS A 88 -13.65 12.36 -10.45
C HIS A 88 -13.38 13.40 -11.54
N ARG A 89 -12.84 12.98 -12.68
CA ARG A 89 -12.64 13.83 -13.88
C ARG A 89 -13.05 13.06 -15.12
N VAL A 90 -13.50 13.79 -16.14
CA VAL A 90 -13.81 13.23 -17.46
C VAL A 90 -12.97 13.94 -18.51
N TRP A 91 -12.77 13.28 -19.64
CA TRP A 91 -12.26 13.94 -20.84
C TRP A 91 -13.42 14.69 -21.50
N ALA A 92 -13.29 16.01 -21.62
CA ALA A 92 -14.25 16.87 -22.27
C ALA A 92 -13.51 17.92 -23.10
N ALA A 93 -13.97 18.16 -24.33
CA ALA A 93 -13.38 19.14 -25.25
C ALA A 93 -11.84 19.04 -25.39
N GLY A 94 -11.31 17.81 -25.51
CA GLY A 94 -9.87 17.58 -25.70
C GLY A 94 -8.99 17.75 -24.46
N SER A 95 -9.58 18.03 -23.28
CA SER A 95 -8.84 18.17 -22.02
C SER A 95 -9.52 17.44 -20.87
N LEU A 96 -8.78 17.27 -19.78
CA LEU A 96 -9.32 16.68 -18.56
C LEU A 96 -10.03 17.76 -17.73
N THR A 97 -11.26 17.51 -17.29
CA THR A 97 -12.00 18.46 -16.45
C THR A 97 -11.30 18.70 -15.11
N ARG A 98 -11.69 19.79 -14.43
CA ARG A 98 -11.39 19.93 -13.00
C ARG A 98 -11.97 18.73 -12.21
N PRO A 99 -11.27 18.26 -11.17
CA PRO A 99 -11.75 17.19 -10.29
C PRO A 99 -13.01 17.62 -9.55
N LEU A 100 -14.00 16.71 -9.49
CA LEU A 100 -15.14 16.90 -8.61
C LEU A 100 -14.72 16.77 -7.14
N PRO A 101 -15.09 17.71 -6.25
CA PRO A 101 -14.80 17.61 -4.83
C PRO A 101 -15.32 16.31 -4.22
N PHE A 102 -14.56 15.71 -3.30
CA PHE A 102 -14.97 14.52 -2.56
C PHE A 102 -14.66 14.66 -1.06
N THR A 103 -15.39 13.93 -0.23
CA THR A 103 -15.11 13.79 1.21
C THR A 103 -14.42 12.48 1.54
N LYS A 104 -14.68 11.42 0.76
CA LYS A 104 -14.04 10.10 0.84
C LYS A 104 -13.74 9.56 -0.56
N MET A 105 -12.54 9.00 -0.74
CA MET A 105 -12.10 8.43 -2.01
C MET A 105 -11.40 7.08 -1.79
N PRO A 106 -11.99 5.95 -2.20
CA PRO A 106 -11.32 4.64 -2.14
C PRO A 106 -10.03 4.61 -2.96
N LEU A 107 -8.96 4.04 -2.40
CA LEU A 107 -7.69 3.83 -3.09
C LEU A 107 -7.73 2.46 -3.76
N LEU A 108 -8.18 2.45 -5.01
CA LEU A 108 -8.40 1.25 -5.81
C LEU A 108 -7.62 1.32 -7.13
N TRP A 109 -7.13 0.18 -7.61
CA TRP A 109 -6.42 0.05 -8.89
C TRP A 109 -7.23 0.60 -10.06
N GLU A 110 -8.54 0.34 -10.10
CA GLU A 110 -9.48 0.75 -11.14
C GLU A 110 -9.57 2.28 -11.27
N ARG A 111 -9.08 3.00 -10.26
CA ARG A 111 -9.02 4.46 -10.24
C ARG A 111 -7.61 5.01 -10.48
N ALA A 112 -6.59 4.16 -10.51
CA ALA A 112 -5.21 4.59 -10.73
C ALA A 112 -4.98 5.04 -12.18
N MET A 113 -4.23 6.13 -12.37
CA MET A 113 -3.78 6.57 -13.70
C MET A 113 -2.34 6.13 -13.92
N THR A 114 -2.12 5.37 -14.98
CA THR A 114 -0.80 5.23 -15.58
C THR A 114 -0.61 6.34 -16.63
N SER A 115 0.62 6.80 -16.82
CA SER A 115 0.97 7.94 -17.69
C SER A 115 0.76 7.69 -19.20
N ALA A 116 0.24 6.53 -19.58
CA ALA A 116 -0.24 6.24 -20.92
C ALA A 116 -1.77 6.27 -20.89
N GLY A 117 -2.37 7.29 -21.51
CA GLY A 117 -3.80 7.59 -21.45
C GLY A 117 -4.70 6.38 -21.69
N SER A 118 -5.40 5.95 -20.63
CA SER A 118 -6.49 4.98 -20.76
C SER A 118 -7.68 5.65 -21.46
N LYS A 119 -8.05 5.15 -22.64
CA LYS A 119 -9.19 5.61 -23.45
C LYS A 119 -10.55 5.03 -23.02
N ARG A 120 -10.66 4.41 -21.85
CA ARG A 120 -11.95 3.96 -21.32
C ARG A 120 -12.42 4.97 -20.28
N GLY A 121 -13.58 5.59 -20.51
CA GLY A 121 -14.18 6.56 -19.61
C GLY A 121 -14.11 6.07 -18.17
N GLY A 122 -13.30 6.73 -17.35
CA GLY A 122 -12.86 6.17 -16.08
C GLY A 122 -12.01 7.16 -15.29
N HIS A 123 -12.30 7.19 -14.00
CA HIS A 123 -11.87 8.16 -12.99
C HIS A 123 -10.34 8.34 -12.91
N CYS A 124 -9.91 9.56 -12.60
CA CYS A 124 -8.52 10.01 -12.73
C CYS A 124 -7.84 10.23 -11.37
N PHE A 125 -6.62 9.70 -11.20
CA PHE A 125 -5.65 10.06 -10.15
C PHE A 125 -4.37 10.59 -10.81
N GLN A 126 -3.55 11.43 -10.16
CA GLN A 126 -2.30 11.93 -10.77
C GLN A 126 -1.11 11.63 -9.86
N ARG A 127 -0.06 11.08 -10.46
CA ARG A 127 1.24 10.80 -9.85
C ARG A 127 2.09 12.08 -9.83
N THR A 128 2.74 12.38 -8.70
CA THR A 128 3.87 13.31 -8.64
C THR A 128 5.03 12.67 -7.89
N LEU A 129 6.16 12.55 -8.60
CA LEU A 129 7.53 12.23 -8.22
C LEU A 129 7.78 10.98 -7.33
N ILE A 130 8.24 9.89 -7.96
CA ILE A 130 8.94 8.80 -7.25
C ILE A 130 10.42 9.19 -7.15
N ARG A 131 10.85 9.71 -5.98
CA ARG A 131 12.25 9.63 -5.57
C ARG A 131 12.36 8.62 -4.43
N SER A 132 12.68 7.37 -4.78
CA SER A 132 13.66 6.54 -4.06
C SER A 132 13.61 5.12 -4.61
N THR A 133 14.67 4.77 -5.33
CA THR A 133 15.06 3.38 -5.56
C THR A 133 15.82 2.94 -4.32
N THR A 134 15.12 2.40 -3.32
CA THR A 134 15.79 1.70 -2.21
C THR A 134 15.48 0.22 -2.34
N ARG A 135 16.49 -0.51 -2.85
CA ARG A 135 16.53 -1.96 -2.89
C ARG A 135 16.74 -2.45 -1.46
N TRP A 136 15.76 -3.16 -0.93
CA TRP A 136 15.93 -3.81 0.35
C TRP A 136 16.76 -5.09 0.20
N ARG A 137 17.61 -5.34 1.17
CA ARG A 137 18.12 -6.66 1.54
C ARG A 137 17.84 -6.74 3.03
N LEU A 138 17.09 -7.74 3.47
CA LEU A 138 16.97 -8.00 4.90
C LEU A 138 18.38 -8.30 5.44
N PRO A 139 18.74 -7.84 6.65
CA PRO A 139 19.93 -8.37 7.31
C PRO A 139 19.71 -9.87 7.48
N THR A 140 20.51 -10.68 6.77
CA THR A 140 20.60 -12.11 7.04
C THR A 140 21.08 -12.26 8.46
N ASN A 141 20.17 -12.58 9.38
CA ASN A 141 20.49 -12.97 10.73
C ASN A 141 21.21 -14.32 10.68
N ARG A 142 22.53 -14.31 10.43
CA ARG A 142 23.42 -15.37 10.91
C ARG A 142 23.74 -15.02 12.34
N ALA A 143 22.95 -15.59 13.25
CA ALA A 143 23.41 -15.81 14.60
C ALA A 143 24.56 -16.83 14.51
N GLU A 144 25.79 -16.36 14.72
CA GLU A 144 26.92 -17.21 15.10
C GLU A 144 26.89 -17.34 16.63
N PRO A 145 26.97 -18.56 17.21
CA PRO A 145 27.07 -18.73 18.64
C PRO A 145 28.53 -18.57 19.11
N SER A 146 28.68 -18.00 20.31
CA SER A 146 29.84 -18.08 21.21
C SER A 146 31.20 -17.49 20.78
N SER A 147 31.66 -16.48 21.51
CA SER A 147 32.86 -16.62 22.37
C SER A 147 32.94 -15.49 23.39
N VAL A 148 33.22 -15.89 24.63
CA VAL A 148 33.64 -15.09 25.79
C VAL A 148 35.09 -14.60 25.60
N ALA A 149 35.41 -13.39 26.09
CA ALA A 149 36.72 -12.90 26.60
C ALA A 149 36.77 -11.35 26.45
N SER A 150 36.43 -10.55 27.46
CA SER A 150 37.28 -10.11 28.59
C SER A 150 38.22 -8.93 28.27
N LEU A 151 38.13 -7.89 29.11
CA LEU A 151 39.18 -7.03 29.69
C LEU A 151 39.16 -5.51 29.39
N PHE A 152 39.19 -4.80 30.54
CA PHE A 152 39.47 -3.42 30.92
C PHE A 152 40.30 -2.48 30.01
N GLY A 153 40.08 -1.17 30.26
CA GLY A 153 41.06 -0.08 30.18
C GLY A 153 40.79 0.89 29.03
N SER A 154 40.66 2.22 29.22
CA SER A 154 41.01 3.12 30.33
C SER A 154 40.10 4.34 30.29
#